data_AF-A0A1Y3THP3-F1
#
_entry.id   AF-A0A1Y3THP3-F1
#
_cell.length_a   1.000
_cell.length_b   1.000
_cell.length_c   1.000
_cell.angle_alpha   90.00
_cell.angle_beta   90.00
_cell.angle_gamma   90.00
#
_symmetry.space_group_name_H-M   'P 1'
#
loop_
_entity.id
_entity.type
_entity.pdbx_description
1 polymer ?
#
loop_
_entity_poly.entity_id
_entity_poly.type
_entity_poly.pdbx_seq_one_letter_code
_entity_poly.pdbx_strand_id
1 'polypeptide(L)'
;MIIKRPSIFIYTHQADPAVLKEVCAGIEEEGVFYDTAEFPDECMEKLAYKAARDSMLGSGIGIFGTAVCLKMRGLEKGRNIESYLAPSRTQCRNIGANSARAIKKLPFKEDYGI
;
A
#
# COMPACT_ATOMS: atom_id res chain seq x y z
N MET A 1 23.71 -0.54 16.28
CA MET A 1 22.93 -0.35 15.04
C MET A 1 21.51 -0.82 15.30
N ILE A 2 20.51 0.07 15.32
CA ILE A 2 19.11 -0.36 15.44
C ILE A 2 18.70 -0.87 14.07
N ILE A 3 18.60 -2.19 13.92
CA ILE A 3 18.07 -2.80 12.70
C ILE A 3 16.56 -2.56 12.72
N LYS A 4 16.08 -1.58 11.95
CA LYS A 4 14.64 -1.43 11.72
C LYS A 4 14.17 -2.66 10.95
N ARG A 5 13.13 -3.33 11.45
CA ARG A 5 12.48 -4.44 10.75
C ARG A 5 12.10 -3.98 9.34
N PRO A 6 12.44 -4.73 8.27
CA PRO A 6 11.96 -4.40 6.94
C PRO A 6 10.42 -4.45 6.92
N SER A 7 9.78 -3.36 6.52
CA SER A 7 8.31 -3.23 6.55
C SER A 7 7.79 -2.45 5.35
N ILE A 8 6.58 -2.77 4.92
CA ILE A 8 5.83 -2.00 3.93
C ILE A 8 5.33 -0.74 4.61
N PHE A 9 5.51 0.42 3.99
CA PHE A 9 5.03 1.68 4.57
C PHE A 9 3.66 2.04 4.00
N ILE A 10 2.74 2.43 4.88
CA ILE A 10 1.41 2.88 4.54
C ILE A 10 1.29 4.33 5.01
N TYR A 11 1.29 5.26 4.06
CA TYR A 11 1.16 6.68 4.36
C TYR A 11 -0.26 7.13 4.10
N THR A 12 -0.85 7.79 5.09
CA THR A 12 -2.27 8.14 5.08
C THR A 12 -2.47 9.64 5.17
N HIS A 13 -3.61 10.11 4.66
CA HIS A 13 -4.15 11.42 4.97
C HIS A 13 -5.67 11.32 4.99
N GLN A 14 -6.31 11.59 6.14
CA GLN A 14 -7.77 11.43 6.30
C GLN A 14 -8.28 10.06 5.84
N ALA A 15 -7.51 9.00 6.05
CA ALA A 15 -7.83 7.67 5.54
C ALA A 15 -9.14 7.14 6.16
N ASP A 16 -9.97 6.55 5.31
CA ASP A 16 -11.13 5.78 5.77
C ASP A 16 -10.62 4.58 6.61
N PRO A 17 -11.07 4.43 7.87
CA PRO A 17 -10.61 3.36 8.73
C PRO A 17 -10.90 1.95 8.19
N ALA A 18 -11.99 1.77 7.43
CA ALA A 18 -12.32 0.49 6.82
C ALA A 18 -11.35 0.14 5.68
N VAL A 19 -10.96 1.13 4.86
CA VAL A 19 -9.94 0.94 3.82
C VAL A 19 -8.60 0.57 4.45
N LEU A 20 -8.14 1.36 5.43
CA LEU A 20 -6.87 1.11 6.12
C LEU A 20 -6.84 -0.28 6.76
N LYS A 21 -7.91 -0.67 7.46
CA LYS A 21 -8.02 -1.99 8.11
C LYS A 21 -7.86 -3.14 7.12
N GLU A 22 -8.52 -3.06 5.97
CA GLU A 22 -8.48 -4.13 4.97
C GLU A 22 -7.14 -4.20 4.24
N VAL A 23 -6.51 -3.06 3.98
CA VAL A 23 -5.14 -3.00 3.46
C VAL A 23 -4.16 -3.67 4.43
N CYS A 24 -4.20 -3.30 5.72
CA CYS A 24 -3.35 -3.91 6.74
C CYS A 24 -3.55 -5.42 6.81
N ALA A 25 -4.81 -5.88 6.86
CA ALA A 25 -5.12 -7.30 6.91
C ALA A 25 -4.57 -8.07 5.68
N GLY A 26 -4.57 -7.45 4.49
CA GLY A 26 -4.00 -8.06 3.29
C GLY A 26 -2.50 -8.26 3.37
N ILE A 27 -1.77 -7.32 3.99
CA ILE A 27 -0.33 -7.43 4.23
C ILE A 27 -0.05 -8.52 5.28
N GLU A 28 -0.85 -8.56 6.35
CA GLU A 28 -0.72 -9.55 7.44
C GLU A 28 -0.94 -10.98 6.94
N GLU A 29 -1.93 -11.20 6.08
CA GLU A 29 -2.18 -12.51 5.45
C GLU A 29 -0.98 -13.04 4.66
N GLU A 30 -0.18 -12.15 4.07
CA GLU A 30 1.02 -12.52 3.32
C GLU A 30 2.27 -12.67 4.22
N GLY A 31 2.13 -12.44 5.52
CA GLY A 31 3.17 -12.61 6.53
C GLY A 31 4.24 -11.52 6.52
N VAL A 32 3.90 -10.30 6.06
CA VAL A 32 4.84 -9.18 5.96
C VAL A 32 4.51 -8.11 7.00
N PHE A 33 5.53 -7.44 7.55
CA PHE A 33 5.33 -6.33 8.46
C PHE A 33 4.96 -5.05 7.71
N TYR A 34 4.18 -4.19 8.35
CA TYR A 34 3.92 -2.84 7.88
C TYR A 34 4.06 -1.81 9.00
N ASP A 35 4.30 -0.56 8.61
CA ASP A 35 4.23 0.60 9.48
C ASP A 35 3.33 1.66 8.84
N THR A 36 2.48 2.27 9.66
CA THR A 36 1.54 3.32 9.26
C THR A 36 2.01 4.69 9.76
N ALA A 37 1.85 5.72 8.94
CA ALA A 37 2.11 7.10 9.35
C ALA A 37 1.19 8.07 8.60
N GLU A 38 0.67 9.05 9.32
CA GLU A 38 -0.18 10.09 8.73
C GLU A 38 0.66 11.29 8.28
N PHE A 39 0.31 11.87 7.14
CA PHE A 39 0.93 13.07 6.57
C PHE A 39 -0.15 14.09 6.17
N PRO A 40 0.15 15.40 6.22
CA PRO A 40 -0.81 16.43 5.84
C PRO A 40 -0.91 16.60 4.32
N ASP A 41 -2.13 16.90 3.84
CA ASP A 41 -2.46 17.54 2.56
C ASP A 41 -1.82 16.93 1.29
N GLU A 42 -1.74 15.61 1.20
CA GLU A 42 -1.19 14.92 0.02
C GLU A 42 -2.18 13.88 -0.54
N CYS A 43 -2.22 13.73 -1.86
CA CYS A 43 -3.03 12.71 -2.52
C CYS A 43 -2.41 11.31 -2.37
N MET A 44 -3.22 10.27 -2.57
CA MET A 44 -2.81 8.85 -2.44
C MET A 44 -1.53 8.51 -3.23
N GLU A 45 -1.33 9.08 -4.42
CA GLU A 45 -0.20 8.73 -5.28
C GLU A 45 1.12 9.29 -4.75
N LYS A 46 1.09 10.51 -4.22
CA LYS A 46 2.27 11.14 -3.60
C LYS A 46 2.62 10.44 -2.30
N LEU A 47 1.61 10.08 -1.50
CA LEU A 47 1.77 9.27 -0.29
C LEU A 47 2.43 7.92 -0.63
N ALA A 48 1.90 7.20 -1.63
CA ALA A 48 2.43 5.90 -2.05
C ALA A 48 3.87 6.01 -2.59
N TYR A 49 4.17 7.04 -3.39
CA TYR A 49 5.50 7.31 -3.90
C TYR A 49 6.51 7.58 -2.78
N LYS A 50 6.12 8.38 -1.78
CA LYS A 50 6.95 8.65 -0.62
C LYS A 50 7.16 7.38 0.21
N ALA A 51 6.08 6.66 0.53
CA ALA A 51 6.12 5.41 1.28
C ALA A 51 7.04 4.37 0.62
N ALA A 52 6.98 4.21 -0.70
CA ALA A 52 7.81 3.24 -1.43
C ALA A 52 9.30 3.60 -1.39
N ARG A 53 9.64 4.90 -1.35
CA ARG A 53 11.02 5.37 -1.24
C ARG A 53 11.57 5.18 0.17
N ASP A 54 10.75 5.47 1.16
CA ASP A 54 11.13 5.41 2.58
C ASP A 54 11.17 3.96 3.10
N SER A 55 10.36 3.06 2.54
CA SER A 55 10.40 1.63 2.85
C SER A 55 11.69 1.00 2.34
N MET A 56 12.38 0.26 3.21
CA MET A 56 13.55 -0.55 2.84
C MET A 56 13.20 -1.58 1.74
N LEU A 57 11.99 -2.13 1.79
CA LEU A 57 11.47 -3.13 0.86
C LEU A 57 11.11 -2.55 -0.52
N GLY A 58 11.01 -1.22 -0.61
CA GLY A 58 10.64 -0.54 -1.86
C GLY A 58 9.16 -0.64 -2.21
N SER A 59 8.31 -1.14 -1.31
CA SER A 59 6.86 -1.23 -1.48
C SER A 59 6.18 -0.21 -0.58
N GLY A 60 5.27 0.57 -1.15
CA GLY A 60 4.58 1.64 -0.42
C GLY A 60 3.13 1.80 -0.84
N ILE A 61 2.28 2.07 0.14
CA ILE A 61 0.86 2.31 -0.05
C ILE A 61 0.53 3.74 0.40
N GLY A 62 -0.29 4.42 -0.38
CA GLY A 62 -0.86 5.71 -0.03
C GLY A 62 -2.37 5.62 0.07
N ILE A 63 -2.95 6.22 1.11
CA ILE A 63 -4.40 6.28 1.32
C ILE A 63 -4.83 7.73 1.55
N PHE A 64 -5.81 8.21 0.77
CA PHE A 64 -6.44 9.52 0.95
C PHE A 64 -7.97 9.37 0.94
N GLY A 65 -8.63 9.58 2.08
CA GLY A 65 -10.05 9.21 2.19
C GLY A 65 -10.23 7.71 1.92
N THR A 66 -11.10 7.39 0.95
CA THR A 66 -11.29 6.03 0.45
C THR A 66 -10.29 5.61 -0.61
N ALA A 67 -9.57 6.57 -1.21
CA ALA A 67 -8.69 6.32 -2.34
C ALA A 67 -7.40 5.64 -1.87
N VAL A 68 -6.96 4.60 -2.57
CA VAL A 68 -5.78 3.80 -2.23
C VAL A 68 -4.90 3.57 -3.46
N CYS A 69 -3.59 3.62 -3.26
CA CYS A 69 -2.60 3.47 -4.31
C CYS A 69 -1.42 2.61 -3.83
N LEU A 70 -0.99 1.66 -4.64
CA LEU A 70 0.23 0.87 -4.46
C LEU A 70 1.32 1.33 -5.42
N LYS A 71 2.52 1.53 -4.87
CA LYS A 71 3.71 1.94 -5.61
C LYS A 71 4.90 1.09 -5.25
N MET A 72 5.75 0.84 -6.26
CA MET A 72 7.08 0.27 -6.08
C MET A 72 8.16 1.33 -6.32
N ARG A 73 9.25 1.25 -5.56
CA ARG A 73 10.45 2.06 -5.74
C ARG A 73 11.05 1.81 -7.12
N GLY A 74 11.41 2.87 -7.82
CA GLY A 74 11.93 2.82 -9.19
C GLY A 74 10.88 3.08 -10.28
N LEU A 75 9.59 3.07 -9.94
CA LEU A 75 8.56 3.53 -10.87
C LEU A 75 8.50 5.06 -10.92
N GLU A 76 8.37 5.59 -12.13
CA GLU A 76 8.24 7.04 -12.38
C GLU A 76 7.00 7.63 -11.69
N LYS A 77 7.03 8.95 -11.44
CA LYS A 77 5.85 9.69 -10.99
C LYS A 77 4.73 9.52 -12.03
N GLY A 78 3.53 9.17 -11.58
CA GLY A 78 2.36 8.88 -12.44
C GLY A 78 2.18 7.42 -12.89
N ARG A 79 3.14 6.50 -12.62
CA ARG A 79 2.99 5.06 -12.92
C ARG A 79 2.81 4.19 -11.69
N ASN A 80 1.57 3.90 -11.30
CA ASN A 80 1.28 3.11 -10.10
C ASN A 80 1.11 1.63 -10.48
N ILE A 81 1.28 0.72 -9.51
CA ILE A 81 1.01 -0.71 -9.74
C ILE A 81 -0.52 -0.93 -9.76
N GLU A 82 -1.19 -0.41 -8.73
CA GLU A 82 -2.65 -0.45 -8.58
C GLU A 82 -3.09 0.87 -7.95
N SER A 83 -4.27 1.36 -8.34
CA SER A 83 -4.85 2.57 -7.77
C SER A 83 -6.36 2.58 -7.93
N TYR A 84 -7.09 2.85 -6.84
CA TYR A 84 -8.54 2.86 -6.78
C TYR A 84 -9.02 4.08 -6.01
N LEU A 85 -10.04 4.79 -6.52
CA LEU A 85 -10.62 5.96 -5.82
C LEU A 85 -11.68 5.56 -4.78
N ALA A 86 -12.48 4.56 -5.11
CA ALA A 86 -13.52 3.99 -4.27
C ALA A 86 -13.45 2.44 -4.35
N PRO A 87 -12.43 1.83 -3.74
CA PRO A 87 -12.22 0.39 -3.80
C PRO A 87 -13.31 -0.39 -3.05
N SER A 88 -13.61 -1.59 -3.54
CA SER A 88 -14.34 -2.59 -2.75
C SER A 88 -13.49 -3.10 -1.59
N ARG A 89 -14.13 -3.75 -0.60
CA ARG A 89 -13.41 -4.41 0.50
C ARG A 89 -12.35 -5.40 -0.01
N THR A 90 -12.68 -6.18 -1.03
CA THR A 90 -11.77 -7.16 -1.65
C THR A 90 -10.60 -6.47 -2.33
N GLN A 91 -10.84 -5.36 -3.02
CA GLN A 91 -9.76 -4.57 -3.63
C GLN A 91 -8.82 -3.98 -2.58
N CYS A 92 -9.33 -3.48 -1.45
CA CYS A 92 -8.50 -3.04 -0.32
C CYS A 92 -7.65 -4.18 0.26
N ARG A 93 -8.23 -5.37 0.41
CA ARG A 93 -7.50 -6.55 0.90
C ARG A 93 -6.43 -6.98 -0.10
N ASN A 94 -6.77 -7.02 -1.39
CA ASN A 94 -5.88 -7.43 -2.46
C ASN A 94 -4.72 -6.46 -2.64
N ILE A 95 -4.93 -5.14 -2.57
CA ILE A 95 -3.82 -4.19 -2.72
C ILE A 95 -2.81 -4.32 -1.55
N GLY A 96 -3.29 -4.59 -0.34
CA GLY A 96 -2.45 -4.96 0.80
C GLY A 96 -1.65 -6.22 0.52
N ALA A 97 -2.31 -7.30 0.10
CA ALA A 97 -1.63 -8.55 -0.24
C ALA A 97 -0.64 -8.40 -1.41
N ASN A 98 -1.00 -7.68 -2.46
CA ASN A 98 -0.19 -7.46 -3.64
C ASN A 98 1.05 -6.63 -3.34
N SER A 99 0.97 -5.69 -2.39
CA SER A 99 2.14 -4.95 -1.89
C SER A 99 3.19 -5.88 -1.26
N ALA A 100 2.75 -6.93 -0.58
CA ALA A 100 3.61 -7.97 0.01
C ALA A 100 4.05 -9.02 -1.01
N ARG A 101 3.20 -9.37 -1.97
CA ARG A 101 3.52 -10.31 -3.05
C ARG A 101 4.54 -9.73 -4.02
N ALA A 102 4.49 -8.41 -4.27
CA ALA A 102 5.47 -7.71 -5.10
C ALA A 102 6.91 -7.88 -4.57
N ILE A 103 7.11 -7.73 -3.26
CA ILE A 103 8.43 -7.90 -2.63
C ILE A 103 8.86 -9.38 -2.60
N LYS A 104 7.90 -10.30 -2.47
CA LYS A 104 8.10 -11.76 -2.48
C LYS A 104 8.26 -12.32 -3.90
N LYS A 105 8.08 -11.49 -4.94
CA LYS A 105 8.07 -11.87 -6.37
C LYS A 105 7.02 -12.95 -6.68
N LEU A 106 5.84 -12.83 -6.09
CA LEU A 106 4.70 -13.71 -6.33
C LEU A 106 3.69 -13.06 -7.29
N PRO A 107 2.92 -13.85 -8.06
CA PRO A 107 1.85 -13.32 -8.92
C PRO A 107 0.83 -12.55 -8.10
N PHE A 108 0.25 -11.46 -8.60
CA PHE A 108 -0.76 -10.70 -7.85
C PHE A 108 -2.09 -11.45 -7.72
N LYS A 109 -2.79 -11.20 -6.62
CA LYS A 109 -4.19 -11.59 -6.45
C LYS A 109 -5.02 -10.70 -7.37
N GLU A 110 -5.89 -11.34 -8.15
CA GLU A 110 -6.82 -10.66 -9.05
C GLU A 110 -8.22 -10.63 -8.42
N ASP A 111 -8.98 -9.58 -8.70
CA ASP A 111 -10.41 -9.54 -8.43
C ASP A 111 -11.13 -10.04 -9.70
N TYR A 112 -11.50 -11.33 -9.73
CA TYR A 112 -12.45 -11.82 -10.72
C TYR A 112 -13.81 -11.26 -10.31
N GLY A 113 -14.21 -10.13 -10.89
CA GLY A 113 -15.52 -9.51 -10.66
C GLY A 113 -16.66 -10.37 -11.22
N ILE A 114 -16.92 -11.51 -10.58
CA ILE A 114 -18.09 -12.38 -10.79
C ILE A 114 -19.20 -12.03 -9.80
#